data_AF-A0A378WGE8-F1
#
_entry.id   AF-A0A378WGE8-F1
#
_cell.length_a   1.000
_cell.length_b   1.000
_cell.length_c   1.000
_cell.angle_alpha   90.00
_cell.angle_beta   90.00
_cell.angle_gamma   90.00
#
_symmetry.space_group_name_H-M   'P 1'
#
loop_
_entity.id
_entity.type
_entity.pdbx_description
1 polymer ?
#
loop_
_entity_poly.entity_id
_entity_poly.type
_entity_poly.pdbx_seq_one_letter_code
_entity_poly.pdbx_strand_id
1 'polypeptide(L)'
;MFDDRQRILASSEGEWVFVRKIVPCGSLEALHGKRGINFYFRAYFKGKTNRFAIGRFDPNHPRMAINPSRIGYSIEGAARVAAQMADKHLEYEAKGGYSIYLKEQKALKRQEALISNLSQSAEKGVVEEEAVLTLGNLLAAYMDYLKSKGRVSAHSVRTDLDKNVFKAHPAIIDMPANQITPDEIALILRSIHERGHGRTANKIRSYLHAAFTLAMQANI
;
A
#
# COMPACT_ATOMS: atom_id res chain seq x y z
N MET A 1 19.77 31.74 38.41
CA MET A 1 18.66 31.18 37.61
C MET A 1 19.17 29.90 36.98
N PHE A 2 18.57 28.74 37.30
CA PHE A 2 19.05 27.46 36.75
C PHE A 2 18.78 27.37 35.24
N ASP A 3 19.78 26.94 34.47
CA ASP A 3 19.67 26.65 33.03
C ASP A 3 18.55 25.62 32.81
N ASP A 4 17.72 25.81 31.79
CA ASP A 4 16.58 24.93 31.45
C ASP A 4 17.00 23.46 31.41
N ARG A 5 18.17 23.21 30.83
CA ARG A 5 18.77 21.88 30.74
C ARG A 5 19.07 21.27 32.11
N GLN A 6 19.59 22.05 33.05
CA GLN A 6 19.89 21.56 34.39
C GLN A 6 18.61 21.20 35.15
N ARG A 7 17.57 22.03 35.03
CA ARG A 7 16.25 21.76 35.65
C ARG A 7 15.63 20.47 35.13
N ILE A 8 15.71 20.26 33.82
CA ILE A 8 15.20 19.04 33.19
C ILE A 8 15.99 17.82 33.69
N LEU A 9 17.33 17.87 33.68
CA LEU A 9 18.17 16.74 34.09
C LEU A 9 18.08 16.40 35.59
N ALA A 10 17.82 17.39 36.43
CA ALA A 10 17.69 17.21 37.89
C ALA A 10 16.31 16.69 38.33
N SER A 11 15.34 16.60 37.40
CA SER A 11 13.99 16.17 37.73
C SER A 11 13.91 14.69 38.10
N SER A 12 12.99 14.35 38.99
CA SER A 12 12.72 12.98 39.41
C SER A 12 11.72 12.28 38.48
N GLU A 13 11.71 10.95 38.46
CA GLU A 13 10.72 10.18 37.69
C GLU A 13 9.27 10.60 38.05
N GLY A 14 8.45 10.84 37.04
CA GLY A 14 7.07 11.31 37.15
C GLY A 14 6.93 12.83 37.22
N GLU A 15 8.03 13.57 37.36
CA GLU A 15 7.99 15.03 37.52
C GLU A 15 7.77 15.77 36.19
N TRP A 16 6.87 16.74 36.22
CA TRP A 16 6.66 17.71 35.15
C TRP A 16 7.50 18.96 35.38
N VAL A 17 8.37 19.27 34.43
CA VAL A 17 9.22 20.46 34.46
C VAL A 17 8.71 21.47 33.44
N PHE A 18 8.31 22.65 33.90
CA PHE A 18 8.09 23.79 33.01
C PHE A 18 9.43 24.24 32.43
N VAL A 19 9.59 24.21 31.11
CA VAL A 19 10.83 24.63 30.45
C VAL A 19 10.77 26.12 30.18
N ARG A 20 9.88 26.56 29.29
CA ARG A 20 9.68 27.97 28.93
C ARG A 20 8.31 28.23 28.30
N LYS A 21 7.93 29.51 28.21
CA LYS A 21 6.79 29.95 27.41
C LYS A 21 7.08 29.81 25.92
N ILE A 22 6.04 29.52 25.16
CA ILE A 22 6.10 29.44 23.69
C ILE A 22 5.18 30.53 23.13
N VAL A 23 5.68 31.23 22.12
CA VAL A 23 4.92 32.22 21.35
C VAL A 23 4.32 31.50 20.14
N PRO A 24 3.05 31.77 19.77
CA PRO A 24 2.14 32.77 20.34
C PRO A 24 1.44 32.35 21.64
N CYS A 25 1.38 31.06 21.96
CA CYS A 25 0.66 30.57 23.13
C CYS A 25 1.25 29.29 23.71
N GLY A 26 0.88 28.99 24.96
CA GLY A 26 1.25 27.75 25.65
C GLY A 26 2.66 27.73 26.22
N SER A 27 3.17 26.53 26.48
CA SER A 27 4.50 26.32 27.07
C SER A 27 5.12 25.01 26.63
N LEU A 28 6.45 24.99 26.59
CA LEU A 28 7.23 23.76 26.49
C LEU A 28 7.41 23.19 27.90
N GLU A 29 7.04 21.93 28.07
CA GLU A 29 7.21 21.17 29.31
C GLU A 29 8.00 19.89 29.03
N ALA A 30 8.67 19.37 30.05
CA ALA A 30 9.32 18.07 30.02
C ALA A 30 8.70 17.16 31.09
N LEU A 31 8.53 15.87 30.78
CA LEU A 31 8.15 14.84 31.74
C LEU A 31 9.29 13.84 31.85
N HIS A 32 9.78 13.61 33.06
CA HIS A 32 10.73 12.53 33.33
C HIS A 32 9.98 11.20 33.42
N GLY A 33 10.03 10.37 32.38
CA GLY A 33 9.44 9.04 32.40
C GLY A 33 10.47 7.95 32.71
N LYS A 34 9.98 6.72 32.96
CA LYS A 34 10.80 5.51 33.17
C LYS A 34 11.89 5.27 32.12
N ARG A 35 11.61 5.65 30.87
CA ARG A 35 12.50 5.44 29.72
C ARG A 35 13.28 6.70 29.33
N GLY A 36 13.29 7.70 30.19
CA GLY A 36 13.90 9.01 29.97
C GLY A 36 12.88 10.13 29.79
N ILE A 37 13.41 11.30 29.51
CA ILE A 37 12.67 12.55 29.51
C ILE A 37 12.04 12.80 28.14
N ASN A 38 10.77 13.23 28.12
CA ASN A 38 10.05 13.59 26.90
C ASN A 38 9.53 15.02 26.98
N PHE A 39 9.60 15.73 25.86
CA PHE A 39 9.05 17.06 25.69
C PHE A 39 7.58 17.03 25.28
N TYR A 40 6.85 18.01 25.77
CA TYR A 40 5.43 18.24 25.49
C TYR A 40 5.16 19.71 25.24
N PHE A 41 4.29 19.99 24.28
CA PHE A 41 3.62 21.27 24.17
C PHE A 41 2.38 21.26 25.06
N ARG A 42 2.35 22.15 26.06
CA ARG A 42 1.18 22.38 26.90
C ARG A 42 0.37 23.55 26.35
N ALA A 43 -0.88 23.27 26.00
CA ALA A 43 -1.86 24.28 25.62
C ALA A 43 -3.02 24.34 26.62
N TYR A 44 -3.68 25.48 26.70
CA TYR A 44 -4.88 25.66 27.51
C TYR A 44 -6.06 25.99 26.60
N PHE A 45 -7.19 25.31 26.82
CA PHE A 45 -8.41 25.58 26.08
C PHE A 45 -9.62 25.41 27.00
N LYS A 46 -10.44 26.46 27.13
CA LYS A 46 -11.71 26.48 27.90
C LYS A 46 -11.63 25.76 29.26
N GLY A 47 -10.77 26.23 30.18
CA GLY A 47 -10.67 25.61 31.51
C GLY A 47 -9.71 24.42 31.59
N LYS A 48 -9.31 23.83 30.47
CA LYS A 48 -8.60 22.55 30.43
C LYS A 48 -7.20 22.70 29.87
N THR A 49 -6.26 22.01 30.52
CA THR A 49 -4.89 21.87 30.03
C THR A 49 -4.78 20.61 29.18
N ASN A 50 -4.24 20.75 27.98
CA ASN A 50 -3.86 19.63 27.12
C ASN A 50 -2.34 19.60 26.93
N ARG A 51 -1.76 18.40 26.86
CA ARG A 51 -0.34 18.19 26.61
C ARG A 51 -0.16 17.30 25.40
N PHE A 52 0.62 17.78 24.43
CA PHE A 52 0.87 17.09 23.17
C PHE A 52 2.33 16.71 23.11
N ALA A 53 2.62 15.43 22.87
CA ALA A 53 3.98 14.93 22.83
C ALA A 53 4.74 15.52 21.63
N ILE A 54 5.97 15.99 21.89
CA ILE A 54 6.91 16.47 20.87
C ILE A 54 7.90 15.36 20.55
N GLY A 55 8.51 14.78 21.59
CA GLY A 55 9.48 13.70 21.45
C GLY A 55 10.47 13.65 22.61
N ARG A 56 11.39 12.68 22.56
CA ARG A 56 12.37 12.44 23.62
C ARG A 56 13.39 13.58 23.70
N PHE A 57 13.84 13.92 24.90
CA PHE A 57 15.01 14.79 25.11
C PHE A 57 16.29 14.00 24.90
N ASP A 58 17.19 14.52 24.07
CA ASP A 58 18.53 13.98 23.89
C ASP A 58 19.55 14.87 24.63
N PRO A 59 20.11 14.41 25.77
CA PRO A 59 21.06 15.21 26.55
C PRO A 59 22.40 15.42 25.82
N ASN A 60 22.74 14.56 24.86
CA ASN A 60 24.00 14.63 24.13
C ASN A 60 23.88 15.43 22.83
N HIS A 61 22.66 15.79 22.43
CA HIS A 61 22.45 16.61 21.24
C HIS A 61 22.94 18.04 21.46
N PRO A 62 23.62 18.69 20.47
CA PRO A 62 23.99 20.09 20.55
C PRO A 62 22.85 20.99 21.03
N ARG A 63 23.14 21.85 22.01
CA ARG A 63 22.15 22.66 22.73
C ARG A 63 21.26 23.49 21.79
N MET A 64 21.86 24.05 20.75
CA MET A 64 21.21 24.93 19.78
C MET A 64 20.73 24.19 18.52
N ALA A 65 20.78 22.85 18.50
CA ALA A 65 20.38 22.09 17.33
C ALA A 65 18.87 22.17 17.12
N ILE A 66 18.45 22.69 15.97
CA ILE A 66 17.02 22.85 15.64
C ILE A 66 16.41 21.51 15.20
N ASN A 67 17.14 20.73 14.42
CA ASN A 67 16.68 19.43 13.91
C ASN A 67 16.90 18.33 14.96
N PRO A 68 16.04 17.29 15.00
CA PRO A 68 16.24 16.17 15.92
C PRO A 68 17.49 15.34 15.58
N SER A 69 18.07 14.71 16.60
CA SER A 69 19.01 13.60 16.45
C SER A 69 18.26 12.29 16.19
N ARG A 70 19.00 11.18 16.08
CA ARG A 70 18.40 9.83 16.03
C ARG A 70 17.63 9.48 17.31
N ILE A 71 18.01 10.06 18.46
CA ILE A 71 17.43 9.74 19.77
C ILE A 71 16.26 10.67 20.08
N GLY A 72 16.38 11.96 19.75
CA GLY A 72 15.38 12.95 20.12
C GLY A 72 15.80 14.39 19.85
N TYR A 73 15.27 15.31 20.65
CA TYR A 73 15.40 16.75 20.44
C TYR A 73 16.33 17.39 21.45
N SER A 74 16.96 18.48 21.03
CA SER A 74 17.48 19.50 21.93
C SER A 74 16.32 20.34 22.48
N ILE A 75 16.59 21.21 23.46
CA ILE A 75 15.57 22.15 23.97
C ILE A 75 15.12 23.11 22.87
N GLU A 76 16.05 23.63 22.05
CA GLU A 76 15.71 24.58 20.99
C GLU A 76 14.94 23.92 19.85
N GLY A 77 15.29 22.68 19.47
CA GLY A 77 14.53 21.91 18.50
C GLY A 77 13.12 21.60 18.98
N ALA A 78 12.97 21.20 20.26
CA ALA A 78 11.66 21.00 20.86
C ALA A 78 10.85 22.30 20.96
N ALA A 79 11.49 23.44 21.28
CA ALA A 79 10.83 24.74 21.32
C ALA A 79 10.32 25.16 19.94
N ARG A 80 11.07 24.92 18.86
CA ARG A 80 10.60 25.18 17.49
C ARG A 80 9.37 24.34 17.15
N VAL A 81 9.39 23.05 17.47
CA VAL A 81 8.21 22.18 17.24
C VAL A 81 7.03 22.63 18.09
N ALA A 82 7.25 23.01 19.34
CA ALA A 82 6.21 23.57 20.20
C ALA A 82 5.62 24.87 19.62
N ALA A 83 6.44 25.75 19.03
CA ALA A 83 5.97 26.96 18.36
C ALA A 83 5.05 26.65 17.17
N GLN A 84 5.43 25.67 16.33
CA GLN A 84 4.55 25.21 15.24
C GLN A 84 3.22 24.65 15.77
N MET A 85 3.25 23.91 16.88
CA MET A 85 2.02 23.44 17.53
C MET A 85 1.19 24.60 18.11
N ALA A 86 1.85 25.64 18.62
CA ALA A 86 1.20 26.84 19.14
C ALA A 86 0.52 27.66 18.05
N ASP A 87 1.16 27.80 16.88
CA ASP A 87 0.55 28.43 15.70
C ASP A 87 -0.72 27.69 15.29
N LYS A 88 -0.65 26.36 15.19
CA LYS A 88 -1.82 25.53 14.90
C LYS A 88 -2.87 25.55 16.00
N HIS A 89 -2.47 25.71 17.25
CA HIS A 89 -3.41 25.87 18.35
C HIS A 89 -4.22 27.17 18.21
N LEU A 90 -3.54 28.28 17.90
CA LEU A 90 -4.16 29.58 17.68
C LEU A 90 -5.10 29.56 16.46
N GLU A 91 -4.65 28.99 15.34
CA GLU A 91 -5.46 28.83 14.12
C GLU A 91 -6.76 28.07 14.39
N TYR A 92 -6.72 27.08 15.28
CA TYR A 92 -7.86 26.25 15.63
C TYR A 92 -8.58 26.67 16.91
N GLU A 93 -8.22 27.81 17.52
CA GLU A 93 -8.70 28.20 18.85
C GLU A 93 -10.23 28.18 18.93
N ALA A 94 -10.92 28.79 17.96
CA ALA A 94 -12.38 28.82 17.93
C ALA A 94 -13.03 27.42 17.87
N LYS A 95 -12.36 26.42 17.28
CA LYS A 95 -12.89 25.07 17.08
C LYS A 95 -12.59 24.10 18.23
N GLY A 96 -11.56 24.39 19.03
CA GLY A 96 -11.06 23.45 20.04
C GLY A 96 -9.54 23.36 20.16
N GLY A 97 -8.82 24.24 19.47
CA GLY A 97 -7.37 24.29 19.43
C GLY A 97 -6.72 23.09 18.75
N TYR A 98 -5.44 22.88 19.05
CA TYR A 98 -4.59 21.85 18.44
C TYR A 98 -5.16 20.42 18.49
N SER A 99 -6.00 20.10 19.49
CA SER A 99 -6.69 18.79 19.56
C SER A 99 -7.60 18.52 18.37
N ILE A 100 -8.26 19.54 17.82
CA ILE A 100 -9.13 19.41 16.65
C ILE A 100 -8.31 19.27 15.38
N TYR A 101 -7.26 20.08 15.23
CA TYR A 101 -6.30 19.94 14.15
C TYR A 101 -5.78 18.50 14.03
N LEU A 102 -5.34 17.88 15.14
CA LEU A 102 -4.88 16.49 15.12
C LEU A 102 -5.97 15.48 14.70
N LYS A 103 -7.23 15.72 15.07
CA LYS A 103 -8.36 14.87 14.66
C LYS A 103 -8.61 14.98 13.15
N GLU A 104 -8.62 16.19 12.60
CA GLU A 104 -8.79 16.41 11.16
C GLU A 104 -7.65 15.80 10.36
N GLN A 105 -6.39 16.00 10.78
CA GLN A 105 -5.23 15.39 10.13
C GLN A 105 -5.29 13.86 10.14
N LYS A 106 -5.78 13.25 11.23
CA LYS A 106 -5.99 11.80 11.30
C LYS A 106 -7.13 11.33 10.39
N ALA A 107 -8.19 12.12 10.22
CA ALA A 107 -9.30 11.81 9.31
C ALA A 107 -8.85 11.89 7.85
N LEU A 108 -8.09 12.92 7.47
CA LEU A 108 -7.53 13.07 6.13
C LEU A 108 -6.64 11.89 5.76
N LYS A 109 -5.67 11.52 6.63
CA LYS A 109 -4.80 10.36 6.39
C LYS A 109 -5.57 9.04 6.24
N ARG A 110 -6.67 8.87 6.99
CA ARG A 110 -7.53 7.69 6.87
C ARG A 110 -8.27 7.66 5.54
N GLN A 111 -8.75 8.82 5.08
CA GLN A 111 -9.41 8.94 3.79
C GLN A 111 -8.43 8.70 2.63
N GLU A 112 -7.23 9.27 2.70
CA GLU A 112 -6.15 9.02 1.73
C GLU A 112 -5.78 7.53 1.67
N ALA A 113 -5.61 6.89 2.83
CA ALA A 113 -5.34 5.45 2.89
C ALA A 113 -6.50 4.62 2.30
N LEU A 114 -7.75 5.03 2.53
CA LEU A 114 -8.92 4.35 1.95
C LEU A 114 -8.93 4.48 0.42
N ILE A 115 -8.68 5.68 -0.11
CA ILE A 115 -8.61 5.94 -1.56
C ILE A 115 -7.49 5.11 -2.19
N SER A 116 -6.30 5.09 -1.57
CA SER A 116 -5.17 4.29 -2.04
C SER A 116 -5.45 2.79 -2.02
N ASN A 117 -6.19 2.28 -1.03
CA ASN A 117 -6.56 0.87 -0.98
C ASN A 117 -7.60 0.54 -2.05
N LEU A 118 -8.58 1.42 -2.26
CA LEU A 118 -9.60 1.27 -3.29
C LEU A 118 -8.98 1.27 -4.69
N SER A 119 -8.07 2.19 -4.99
CA SER A 119 -7.39 2.23 -6.29
C SER A 119 -6.57 0.97 -6.54
N GLN A 120 -5.81 0.49 -5.54
CA GLN A 120 -5.07 -0.78 -5.65
C GLN A 120 -5.99 -1.99 -5.83
N SER A 121 -7.16 -2.00 -5.21
CA SER A 121 -8.13 -3.08 -5.41
C SER A 121 -8.79 -3.05 -6.78
N ALA A 122 -9.07 -1.85 -7.32
CA ALA A 122 -9.61 -1.69 -8.66
C ALA A 122 -8.60 -2.10 -9.73
N GLU A 123 -7.34 -1.69 -9.59
CA GLU A 123 -6.24 -2.11 -10.47
C GLU A 123 -6.05 -3.63 -10.46
N LYS A 124 -6.11 -4.28 -9.29
CA LYS A 124 -6.08 -5.74 -9.20
C LYS A 124 -7.30 -6.40 -9.85
N GLY A 125 -8.50 -5.86 -9.63
CA GLY A 125 -9.74 -6.39 -10.22
C GLY A 125 -9.73 -6.35 -11.74
N VAL A 126 -9.25 -5.25 -12.35
CA VAL A 126 -9.11 -5.14 -13.81
C VAL A 126 -8.11 -6.17 -14.36
N VAL A 127 -6.97 -6.34 -13.69
CA VAL A 127 -5.96 -7.35 -14.08
C VAL A 127 -6.50 -8.77 -13.92
N GLU A 128 -7.29 -9.05 -12.89
CA GLU A 128 -7.91 -10.36 -12.68
C GLU A 128 -9.01 -10.66 -13.70
N GLU A 129 -9.88 -9.69 -14.04
CA GLU A 129 -10.90 -9.86 -15.08
C GLU A 129 -10.29 -10.03 -16.48
N GLU A 130 -9.28 -9.23 -16.84
CA GLU A 130 -8.55 -9.38 -18.10
C GLU A 130 -7.85 -10.74 -18.18
N ALA A 131 -7.22 -11.19 -17.08
CA ALA A 131 -6.61 -12.51 -17.01
C ALA A 131 -7.65 -13.61 -17.23
N VAL A 132 -8.81 -13.56 -16.54
CA VAL A 132 -9.91 -14.53 -16.67
C VAL A 132 -10.41 -14.68 -18.11
N LEU A 133 -10.26 -13.65 -18.95
CA LEU A 133 -10.74 -13.62 -20.33
C LEU A 133 -9.70 -13.96 -21.40
N THR A 134 -8.46 -14.34 -21.05
CA THR A 134 -7.40 -14.69 -22.03
C THR A 134 -7.63 -16.02 -22.75
N LEU A 135 -7.01 -16.20 -23.93
CA LEU A 135 -7.00 -17.49 -24.64
C LEU A 135 -6.36 -18.60 -23.79
N GLY A 136 -5.31 -18.28 -23.03
CA GLY A 136 -4.68 -19.22 -22.11
C GLY A 136 -5.64 -19.78 -21.07
N ASN A 137 -6.41 -18.91 -20.42
CA ASN A 137 -7.40 -19.33 -19.42
C ASN A 137 -8.58 -20.08 -20.04
N LEU A 138 -9.02 -19.71 -21.24
CA LEU A 138 -10.00 -20.47 -22.01
C LEU A 138 -9.54 -21.93 -22.26
N LEU A 139 -8.29 -22.11 -22.68
CA LEU A 139 -7.73 -23.44 -22.93
C LEU A 139 -7.47 -24.22 -21.65
N ALA A 140 -7.07 -23.55 -20.57
CA ALA A 140 -6.96 -24.15 -19.25
C ALA A 140 -8.31 -24.70 -18.75
N ALA A 141 -9.37 -23.90 -18.84
CA ALA A 141 -10.73 -24.31 -18.48
C ALA A 141 -11.22 -25.50 -19.33
N TYR A 142 -10.91 -25.51 -20.63
CA TYR A 142 -11.20 -26.65 -21.50
C TYR A 142 -10.48 -27.94 -21.07
N MET A 143 -9.20 -27.85 -20.69
CA MET A 143 -8.45 -29.00 -20.19
C MET A 143 -9.01 -29.53 -18.86
N ASP A 144 -9.41 -28.64 -17.96
CA ASP A 144 -10.03 -29.01 -16.68
C ASP A 144 -11.43 -29.62 -16.89
N TYR A 145 -12.20 -29.13 -17.86
CA TYR A 145 -13.44 -29.76 -18.30
C TYR A 145 -13.21 -31.19 -18.81
N LEU A 146 -12.21 -31.42 -19.67
CA LEU A 146 -11.89 -32.78 -20.14
C LEU A 146 -11.46 -33.71 -19.00
N LYS A 147 -10.72 -33.18 -18.02
CA LYS A 147 -10.29 -33.90 -16.82
C LYS A 147 -11.48 -34.26 -15.93
N SER A 148 -12.40 -33.33 -15.67
CA SER A 148 -13.59 -33.57 -14.85
C SER A 148 -14.55 -34.59 -15.49
N LYS A 149 -14.57 -34.67 -16.83
CA LYS A 149 -15.27 -35.71 -17.59
C LYS A 149 -14.54 -37.07 -17.65
N GLY A 150 -13.42 -37.22 -16.96
CA GLY A 150 -12.69 -38.48 -16.84
C GLY A 150 -12.08 -38.99 -18.15
N ARG A 151 -11.84 -38.12 -19.14
CA ARG A 151 -11.36 -38.56 -20.46
C ARG A 151 -9.88 -38.90 -20.42
N VAL A 152 -9.53 -40.12 -20.85
CA VAL A 152 -8.13 -40.59 -20.98
C VAL A 152 -7.30 -39.65 -21.87
N SER A 153 -7.93 -38.98 -22.83
CA SER A 153 -7.28 -38.02 -23.73
C SER A 153 -6.85 -36.71 -23.07
N ALA A 154 -7.31 -36.38 -21.86
CA ALA A 154 -7.01 -35.10 -21.21
C ALA A 154 -5.50 -34.84 -21.04
N HIS A 155 -4.73 -35.89 -20.74
CA HIS A 155 -3.27 -35.78 -20.58
C HIS A 155 -2.55 -35.51 -21.91
N SER A 156 -2.97 -36.18 -23.00
CA SER A 156 -2.44 -35.95 -24.35
C SER A 156 -2.76 -34.54 -24.84
N VAL A 157 -4.01 -34.08 -24.65
CA VAL A 157 -4.45 -32.74 -25.03
C VAL A 157 -3.61 -31.68 -24.34
N ARG A 158 -3.40 -31.83 -23.02
CA ARG A 158 -2.57 -30.89 -22.24
C ARG A 158 -1.14 -30.84 -22.75
N THR A 159 -0.54 -31.99 -23.03
CA THR A 159 0.85 -32.06 -23.53
C THR A 159 0.98 -31.44 -24.92
N ASP A 160 0.01 -31.68 -25.81
CA ASP A 160 0.00 -31.16 -27.16
C ASP A 160 -0.20 -29.63 -27.17
N LEU A 161 -1.12 -29.10 -26.37
CA LEU A 161 -1.36 -27.66 -26.22
C LEU A 161 -0.18 -26.95 -25.55
N ASP A 162 0.40 -27.52 -24.49
CA ASP A 162 1.54 -26.93 -23.77
C ASP A 162 2.74 -26.70 -24.72
N LYS A 163 3.09 -27.72 -25.51
CA LYS A 163 4.23 -27.67 -26.43
C LYS A 163 4.00 -26.80 -27.65
N ASN A 164 2.81 -26.86 -28.24
CA ASN A 164 2.57 -26.27 -29.56
C ASN A 164 1.82 -24.94 -29.52
N VAL A 165 1.27 -24.55 -28.37
CA VAL A 165 0.50 -23.32 -28.20
C VAL A 165 1.08 -22.49 -27.07
N PHE A 166 1.04 -22.96 -25.82
CA PHE A 166 1.52 -22.18 -24.66
C PHE A 166 2.99 -21.78 -24.76
N LYS A 167 3.89 -22.74 -25.06
CA LYS A 167 5.33 -22.47 -25.14
C LYS A 167 5.76 -21.83 -26.46
N ALA A 168 5.04 -22.12 -27.54
CA ALA A 168 5.42 -21.68 -28.88
C ALA A 168 4.88 -20.28 -29.22
N HIS A 169 3.74 -19.89 -28.63
CA HIS A 169 3.02 -18.66 -28.94
C HIS A 169 2.56 -17.92 -27.67
N PRO A 170 3.47 -17.56 -26.75
CA PRO A 170 3.11 -16.92 -25.49
C PRO A 170 2.33 -15.61 -25.69
N ALA A 171 2.73 -14.81 -26.69
CA ALA A 171 2.06 -13.55 -27.02
C ALA A 171 0.58 -13.74 -27.41
N ILE A 172 0.24 -14.81 -28.15
CA ILE A 172 -1.15 -15.10 -28.58
C ILE A 172 -1.97 -15.65 -27.41
N ILE A 173 -1.32 -16.36 -26.49
CA ILE A 173 -1.97 -16.98 -25.33
C ILE A 173 -2.42 -15.94 -24.30
N ASP A 174 -1.65 -14.87 -24.15
CA ASP A 174 -1.97 -13.74 -23.27
C ASP A 174 -3.00 -12.79 -23.88
N MET A 175 -3.36 -12.94 -25.15
CA MET A 175 -4.41 -12.12 -25.77
C MET A 175 -5.79 -12.45 -25.18
N PRO A 176 -6.68 -11.45 -25.03
CA PRO A 176 -8.09 -11.67 -24.72
C PRO A 176 -8.73 -12.62 -25.74
N ALA A 177 -9.46 -13.64 -25.28
CA ALA A 177 -10.07 -14.66 -26.12
C ALA A 177 -11.07 -14.08 -27.14
N ASN A 178 -11.72 -12.96 -26.80
CA ASN A 178 -12.62 -12.23 -27.71
C ASN A 178 -11.89 -11.40 -28.79
N GLN A 179 -10.57 -11.23 -28.68
CA GLN A 179 -9.73 -10.53 -29.66
C GLN A 179 -8.91 -11.50 -30.53
N ILE A 180 -8.99 -12.82 -30.29
CA ILE A 180 -8.33 -13.82 -31.13
C ILE A 180 -8.98 -13.86 -32.50
N THR A 181 -8.18 -13.55 -33.53
CA THR A 181 -8.63 -13.55 -34.92
C THR A 181 -8.29 -14.88 -35.62
N PRO A 182 -8.91 -15.16 -36.78
CA PRO A 182 -8.54 -16.31 -37.60
C PRO A 182 -7.06 -16.32 -38.01
N ASP A 183 -6.44 -15.14 -38.16
CA ASP A 183 -5.03 -15.00 -38.55
C ASP A 183 -4.08 -15.49 -37.45
N GLU A 184 -4.38 -15.20 -36.18
CA GLU A 184 -3.60 -15.70 -35.04
C GLU A 184 -3.69 -17.23 -34.93
N ILE A 185 -4.88 -17.79 -35.16
CA ILE A 185 -5.07 -19.24 -35.23
C ILE A 185 -4.28 -19.83 -36.41
N ALA A 186 -4.30 -19.18 -37.57
CA ALA A 186 -3.55 -19.62 -38.74
C ALA A 186 -2.04 -19.60 -38.47
N LEU A 187 -1.54 -18.62 -37.72
CA LEU A 187 -0.13 -18.52 -37.33
C LEU A 187 0.29 -19.70 -36.46
N ILE A 188 -0.50 -20.05 -35.44
CA ILE A 188 -0.27 -21.23 -34.60
C ILE A 188 -0.20 -22.49 -35.47
N LEU A 189 -1.18 -22.70 -36.33
CA LEU A 189 -1.29 -23.92 -37.14
C LEU A 189 -0.19 -24.02 -38.21
N ARG A 190 0.16 -22.89 -38.84
CA ARG A 190 1.24 -22.81 -39.84
C ARG A 190 2.58 -23.20 -39.22
N SER A 191 2.89 -22.70 -38.02
CA SER A 191 4.14 -23.03 -37.31
C SER A 191 4.30 -24.54 -37.03
N ILE A 192 3.20 -25.26 -36.84
CA ILE A 192 3.22 -26.72 -36.63
C ILE A 192 3.38 -27.44 -37.98
N HIS A 193 2.75 -26.92 -39.03
CA HIS A 193 2.81 -27.48 -40.37
C HIS A 193 4.22 -27.35 -40.98
N GLU A 194 4.87 -26.20 -40.82
CA GLU A 194 6.24 -25.93 -41.29
C GLU A 194 7.28 -26.85 -40.63
N ARG A 195 7.01 -27.32 -39.40
CA ARG A 195 7.82 -28.34 -38.71
C ARG A 195 7.53 -29.78 -39.17
N GLY A 196 6.66 -29.98 -40.16
CA GLY A 196 6.28 -31.29 -40.69
C GLY A 196 5.24 -32.07 -39.86
N HIS A 197 4.59 -31.42 -38.88
CA HIS A 197 3.67 -32.08 -37.95
C HIS A 197 2.19 -31.86 -38.29
N GLY A 198 1.79 -32.08 -39.55
CA GLY A 198 0.43 -31.80 -40.04
C GLY A 198 -0.70 -32.50 -39.27
N ARG A 199 -0.49 -33.74 -38.81
CA ARG A 199 -1.46 -34.46 -37.97
C ARG A 199 -1.66 -33.78 -36.61
N THR A 200 -0.59 -33.26 -36.01
CA THR A 200 -0.65 -32.50 -34.75
C THR A 200 -1.37 -31.16 -34.97
N ALA A 201 -1.11 -30.47 -36.08
CA ALA A 201 -1.80 -29.23 -36.41
C ALA A 201 -3.33 -29.43 -36.48
N ASN A 202 -3.79 -30.52 -37.10
CA ASN A 202 -5.22 -30.83 -37.17
C ASN A 202 -5.83 -31.08 -35.77
N LYS A 203 -5.12 -31.78 -34.88
CA LYS A 203 -5.57 -31.98 -33.49
C LYS A 203 -5.69 -30.66 -32.74
N ILE A 204 -4.68 -29.80 -32.84
CA ILE A 204 -4.69 -28.48 -32.19
C ILE A 204 -5.85 -27.64 -32.69
N ARG A 205 -6.11 -27.62 -34.01
CA ARG A 205 -7.30 -26.94 -34.58
C ARG A 205 -8.59 -27.43 -33.94
N SER A 206 -8.76 -28.74 -33.80
CA SER A 206 -9.94 -29.33 -33.17
C SER A 206 -10.07 -28.95 -31.70
N TYR A 207 -8.96 -28.89 -30.94
CA TYR A 207 -8.98 -28.49 -29.53
C TYR A 207 -9.33 -27.03 -29.35
N LEU A 208 -8.74 -26.13 -30.16
CA LEU A 208 -9.06 -24.71 -30.16
C LEU A 208 -10.55 -24.49 -30.44
N HIS A 209 -11.07 -25.10 -31.51
CA HIS A 209 -12.50 -25.01 -31.85
C HIS A 209 -13.40 -25.53 -30.72
N ALA A 210 -13.05 -26.66 -30.10
CA ALA A 210 -13.83 -27.23 -29.00
C ALA A 210 -13.81 -26.34 -27.75
N ALA A 211 -12.68 -25.71 -27.44
CA ALA A 211 -12.57 -24.78 -26.31
C ALA A 211 -13.46 -23.55 -26.50
N PHE A 212 -13.41 -22.90 -27.67
CA PHE A 212 -14.29 -21.77 -28.00
C PHE A 212 -15.77 -22.16 -27.99
N THR A 213 -16.10 -23.33 -28.56
CA THR A 213 -17.48 -23.84 -28.56
C THR A 213 -17.98 -24.08 -27.13
N LEU A 214 -17.15 -24.70 -26.28
CA LEU A 214 -17.49 -24.96 -24.88
C LEU A 214 -17.74 -23.65 -24.11
N ALA A 215 -16.90 -22.63 -24.30
CA ALA A 215 -17.10 -21.34 -23.65
C ALA A 215 -18.37 -20.63 -24.13
N MET A 216 -18.68 -20.67 -25.42
CA MET A 216 -19.96 -20.14 -25.92
C MET A 216 -21.17 -20.88 -25.33
N GLN A 217 -21.06 -22.18 -25.09
CA GLN A 217 -22.13 -22.99 -24.48
C GLN A 217 -22.25 -22.81 -22.96
N ALA A 218 -21.16 -22.50 -22.27
CA ALA A 218 -21.13 -22.27 -20.83
C ALA A 218 -21.68 -20.90 -20.42
N ASN A 219 -21.87 -19.99 -21.38
CA ASN A 219 -22.35 -18.62 -21.16
C ASN A 219 -23.90 -18.56 -21.14
N ILE A 220 -24.50 -19.13 -20.08
CA ILE A 220 -25.84 -18.77 -19.54
C ILE A 220 -25.61 -18.13 -18.16
#